data_AF-A0A4U9TSP9-F1
#
_entry.id   AF-A0A4U9TSP9-F1
#
_cell.length_a   1.000
_cell.length_b   1.000
_cell.length_c   1.000
_cell.angle_alpha   90.00
_cell.angle_beta   90.00
_cell.angle_gamma   90.00
#
_symmetry.space_group_name_H-M   'P 1'
#
loop_
_entity.id
_entity.type
_entity.pdbx_description
1 polymer ?
#
loop_
_entity_poly.entity_id
_entity_poly.type
_entity_poly.pdbx_seq_one_letter_code
_entity_poly.pdbx_strand_id
1 'polypeptide(L)'
;MTVEECATYISPDNNLATWQQWERGESEIPDAIIDTFTKMIKKRKTHINAIIDKINNRIGNNTMRFFPDYASFLAVYPQGDYLEWKIYQSVAAQLYAYDLERLC
;
A
#
# COMPACT_ATOMS: atom_id res chain seq x y z
N MET A 1 -3.68 -6.10 4.43
CA MET A 1 -4.59 -5.30 5.26
C MET A 1 -5.62 -6.23 5.83
N THR A 2 -6.11 -5.99 7.04
CA THR A 2 -7.23 -6.77 7.60
C THR A 2 -8.56 -6.25 7.02
N VAL A 3 -9.62 -7.04 7.19
CA VAL A 3 -10.98 -6.67 6.74
C VAL A 3 -11.44 -5.39 7.46
N GLU A 4 -11.10 -5.24 8.74
CA GLU A 4 -11.42 -4.07 9.55
C GLU A 4 -10.68 -2.81 9.05
N GLU A 5 -9.41 -2.94 8.70
CA GLU A 5 -8.65 -1.83 8.09
C GLU A 5 -9.26 -1.42 6.75
N CYS A 6 -9.66 -2.39 5.94
CA CYS A 6 -10.30 -2.13 4.68
C CYS A 6 -11.65 -1.42 4.84
N ALA A 7 -12.52 -1.89 5.74
CA ALA A 7 -13.76 -1.22 6.07
C ALA A 7 -13.51 0.21 6.58
N THR A 8 -12.49 0.42 7.42
CA THR A 8 -12.19 1.73 8.01
C THR A 8 -11.64 2.75 7.01
N TYR A 9 -10.72 2.32 6.14
CA TYR A 9 -9.92 3.24 5.31
C TYR A 9 -10.30 3.25 3.83
N ILE A 10 -11.15 2.31 3.39
CA ILE A 10 -11.59 2.19 1.99
C ILE A 10 -13.11 2.35 1.89
N SER A 11 -13.88 1.76 2.82
CA SER A 11 -15.34 1.92 2.80
C SER A 11 -15.78 3.24 3.44
N PRO A 12 -16.69 4.02 2.83
CA PRO A 12 -17.14 5.28 3.38
C PRO A 12 -18.02 5.13 4.64
N ASP A 13 -18.57 3.94 4.87
CA ASP A 13 -19.55 3.65 5.93
C ASP A 13 -18.99 2.79 7.08
N ASN A 14 -17.72 2.38 6.99
CA ASN A 14 -17.06 1.47 7.94
C ASN A 14 -17.86 0.18 8.23
N ASN A 15 -18.58 -0.34 7.23
CA ASN A 15 -19.44 -1.50 7.40
C ASN A 15 -18.70 -2.82 7.13
N LEU A 16 -18.23 -3.45 8.21
CA LEU A 16 -17.51 -4.73 8.16
C LEU A 16 -18.34 -5.86 7.54
N ALA A 17 -19.65 -5.92 7.84
CA ALA A 17 -20.51 -7.00 7.35
C ALA A 17 -20.66 -6.92 5.82
N THR A 18 -20.85 -5.70 5.30
CA THR A 18 -20.90 -5.45 3.86
C THR A 18 -19.58 -5.77 3.17
N TRP A 19 -18.43 -5.38 3.78
CA TRP A 19 -17.12 -5.75 3.24
C TRP A 19 -16.96 -7.27 3.11
N GLN A 20 -17.35 -8.02 4.13
CA GLN A 20 -17.27 -9.48 4.10
C GLN A 20 -18.22 -10.11 3.07
N GLN A 21 -19.39 -9.51 2.82
CA GLN A 21 -20.29 -9.95 1.75
C GLN A 21 -19.65 -9.78 0.37
N TRP A 22 -18.94 -8.67 0.13
CA TRP A 22 -18.16 -8.45 -1.08
C TRP A 22 -17.08 -9.52 -1.25
N GLU A 23 -16.30 -9.81 -0.21
CA GLU A 23 -15.24 -10.83 -0.28
C GLU A 23 -15.76 -12.25 -0.52
N ARG A 24 -16.98 -12.56 -0.05
CA ARG A 24 -17.65 -13.85 -0.30
C ARG A 24 -18.37 -13.93 -1.65
N GLY A 25 -18.44 -12.82 -2.40
CA GLY A 25 -19.19 -12.76 -3.66
C GLY A 25 -20.72 -12.80 -3.49
N GLU A 26 -21.21 -12.45 -2.30
CA GLU A 26 -22.65 -12.41 -1.98
C GLU A 26 -23.32 -11.13 -2.49
N SER A 27 -22.54 -10.09 -2.79
CA SER A 27 -23.01 -8.83 -3.36
C SER A 27 -21.96 -8.22 -4.26
N GLU A 28 -22.40 -7.36 -5.19
CA GLU A 28 -21.50 -6.63 -6.08
C GLU A 28 -20.69 -5.57 -5.31
N ILE A 29 -19.42 -5.43 -5.69
CA ILE A 29 -18.52 -4.42 -5.15
C ILE A 29 -18.89 -3.07 -5.77
N PRO A 30 -19.15 -2.01 -4.99
CA PRO A 30 -19.48 -0.70 -5.54
C PRO A 30 -18.33 -0.12 -6.38
N ASP A 31 -18.67 0.58 -7.46
CA ASP A 31 -17.69 1.21 -8.36
C ASP A 31 -16.71 2.14 -7.63
N ALA A 32 -17.16 2.87 -6.60
CA ALA A 32 -16.30 3.74 -5.79
C ALA A 32 -15.17 2.97 -5.07
N ILE A 33 -15.45 1.73 -4.64
CA ILE A 33 -14.47 0.85 -4.00
C ILE A 33 -13.49 0.31 -5.07
N ILE A 34 -14.01 -0.11 -6.22
CA ILE A 34 -13.19 -0.55 -7.37
C ILE A 34 -12.26 0.58 -7.83
N ASP A 35 -12.75 1.81 -7.92
CA ASP A 35 -11.96 3.00 -8.27
C ASP A 35 -10.85 3.25 -7.26
N THR A 36 -11.13 3.06 -5.98
CA THR A 36 -10.14 3.23 -4.91
C THR A 36 -9.03 2.18 -5.05
N PHE A 37 -9.37 0.90 -5.24
CA PHE A 37 -8.38 -0.15 -5.50
C PHE A 37 -7.58 0.12 -6.77
N THR A 38 -8.23 0.56 -7.84
CA THR A 38 -7.58 0.89 -9.11
C THR A 38 -6.55 2.01 -8.92
N LYS A 39 -6.89 3.06 -8.17
CA LYS A 39 -5.97 4.14 -7.79
C LYS A 39 -4.80 3.62 -6.95
N MET A 40 -5.05 2.75 -5.98
CA MET A 40 -4.00 2.14 -5.15
C MET A 40 -3.04 1.29 -5.97
N ILE A 41 -3.54 0.42 -6.86
CA ILE A 41 -2.74 -0.41 -7.78
C ILE A 41 -1.88 0.48 -8.67
N LYS A 42 -2.45 1.56 -9.24
CA LYS A 42 -1.72 2.50 -10.09
C LYS A 42 -0.62 3.23 -9.31
N LYS A 43 -0.92 3.75 -8.11
CA LYS A 43 0.06 4.40 -7.22
C LYS A 43 1.21 3.44 -6.90
N ARG A 44 0.89 2.20 -6.50
CA ARG A 44 1.87 1.16 -6.18
C ARG A 44 2.80 0.84 -7.36
N LYS A 45 2.23 0.61 -8.55
CA LYS A 45 3.02 0.32 -9.77
C LYS A 45 3.95 1.48 -10.13
N THR A 46 3.43 2.70 -10.05
CA THR A 46 4.22 3.92 -10.32
C THR A 46 5.40 4.04 -9.35
N HIS A 47 5.17 3.76 -8.06
CA HIS A 47 6.21 3.83 -7.04
C HIS A 47 7.31 2.78 -7.27
N ILE A 48 6.94 1.52 -7.55
CA ILE A 48 7.90 0.46 -7.88
C ILE A 48 8.77 0.86 -9.06
N ASN A 49 8.14 1.29 -10.16
CA ASN A 49 8.86 1.69 -11.36
C ASN A 49 9.84 2.83 -11.08
N ALA A 50 9.40 3.86 -10.34
CA ALA A 50 10.26 4.99 -9.99
C ALA A 50 11.47 4.59 -9.14
N ILE A 51 11.34 3.59 -8.27
CA ILE A 51 12.48 3.09 -7.48
C ILE A 51 13.40 2.22 -8.34
N ILE A 52 12.86 1.30 -9.12
CA ILE A 52 13.64 0.46 -10.04
C ILE A 52 14.44 1.33 -11.01
N ASP A 53 13.83 2.37 -11.57
CA ASP A 53 14.51 3.32 -12.46
C ASP A 53 15.68 4.00 -11.75
N LYS A 54 15.52 4.40 -10.48
CA LYS A 54 16.61 4.99 -9.68
C LYS A 54 17.73 3.98 -9.39
N ILE A 55 17.38 2.74 -9.07
CA ILE A 55 18.34 1.65 -8.82
C ILE A 55 19.16 1.39 -10.09
N ASN A 56 18.50 1.25 -11.24
CA ASN A 56 19.17 0.96 -12.50
C ASN A 56 20.09 2.09 -12.97
N ASN A 57 19.83 3.33 -12.55
CA ASN A 57 20.62 4.52 -12.91
C ASN A 57 21.70 4.87 -11.88
N ARG A 58 21.98 4.00 -10.90
CA ARG A 58 22.98 4.22 -9.86
C ARG A 58 23.80 2.96 -9.58
N ILE A 59 25.07 3.14 -9.22
CA ILE A 59 25.90 2.09 -8.62
C ILE A 59 26.00 2.33 -7.10
N GLY A 60 25.69 1.32 -6.29
CA GLY A 60 25.81 1.37 -4.84
C GLY A 60 24.82 0.46 -4.12
N ASN A 61 24.95 0.39 -2.79
CA ASN A 61 23.99 -0.32 -1.96
C ASN A 61 22.67 0.44 -1.91
N ASN A 62 21.57 -0.28 -2.12
CA ASN A 62 20.22 0.25 -1.96
C ASN A 62 19.68 -0.20 -0.60
N THR A 63 19.15 0.76 0.16
CA THR A 63 18.49 0.48 1.43
C THR A 63 17.27 1.36 1.56
N MET A 64 16.16 0.75 1.91
CA MET A 64 14.86 1.35 2.11
C MET A 64 14.44 1.22 3.58
N ARG A 65 13.89 2.29 4.15
CA ARG A 65 13.32 2.24 5.50
C ARG A 65 12.06 1.39 5.54
N PHE A 66 11.93 0.51 6.51
CA PHE A 66 10.71 -0.22 6.86
C PHE A 66 9.98 0.48 8.01
N PHE A 67 8.65 0.48 7.98
CA PHE A 67 7.84 1.19 8.97
C PHE A 67 6.85 0.19 9.60
N PRO A 68 7.17 -0.34 10.81
CA PRO A 68 6.37 -1.40 11.43
C PRO A 68 4.96 -0.94 11.80
N ASP A 69 4.77 0.37 12.04
CA ASP A 69 3.49 0.96 12.37
C ASP A 69 3.27 2.32 11.68
N TYR A 70 2.02 2.77 11.65
CA TYR A 70 1.65 4.02 10.97
C TYR A 70 2.26 5.27 11.63
N ALA A 71 2.47 5.26 12.94
CA ALA A 71 3.08 6.38 13.64
C ALA A 71 4.55 6.58 13.23
N SER A 72 5.30 5.49 13.08
CA SER A 72 6.68 5.49 12.58
C SER A 72 6.78 6.02 11.15
N PHE A 73 5.76 5.73 10.32
CA PHE A 73 5.65 6.28 8.97
C PHE A 73 5.40 7.79 8.99
N LEU A 74 4.43 8.25 9.79
CA LEU A 74 4.11 9.68 9.92
C LEU A 74 5.28 10.51 10.48
N ALA A 75 6.15 9.92 11.30
CA ALA A 75 7.35 10.59 11.79
C ALA A 75 8.31 11.01 10.66
N VAL A 76 8.27 10.31 9.51
CA VAL A 76 9.08 10.62 8.31
C VAL A 76 8.25 11.29 7.21
N TYR A 77 6.98 10.92 7.09
CA TYR A 77 6.04 11.45 6.10
C TYR A 77 4.80 12.06 6.81
N PRO A 78 4.91 13.27 7.39
CA PRO A 78 3.85 13.82 8.26
C PRO A 78 2.52 14.11 7.55
N GLN A 79 2.54 14.16 6.22
CA GLN A 79 1.36 14.40 5.38
C GLN A 79 0.81 13.13 4.72
N GLY A 80 1.46 11.99 4.93
CA GLY A 80 1.05 10.74 4.31
C GLY A 80 -0.20 10.17 4.97
N ASP A 81 -1.06 9.55 4.18
CA ASP A 81 -2.25 8.86 4.71
C ASP A 81 -1.99 7.37 5.00
N TYR A 82 -3.00 6.70 5.59
CA TYR A 82 -2.91 5.28 5.95
C TYR A 82 -2.71 4.37 4.74
N LEU A 83 -3.40 4.65 3.63
CA LEU A 83 -3.29 3.86 2.41
C LEU A 83 -1.93 4.07 1.74
N GLU A 84 -1.37 5.27 1.83
CA GLU A 84 -0.01 5.58 1.39
C GLU A 84 1.04 4.83 2.19
N TRP A 85 0.88 4.71 3.51
CA TRP A 85 1.71 3.83 4.33
C TRP A 85 1.60 2.37 3.86
N LYS A 86 0.39 1.84 3.67
CA LYS A 86 0.19 0.44 3.21
C LYS A 86 0.77 0.21 1.83
N ILE A 87 0.64 1.17 0.91
CA ILE A 87 1.28 1.11 -0.41
C ILE A 87 2.80 1.10 -0.25
N TYR A 88 3.37 2.01 0.54
CA TYR A 88 4.81 2.06 0.78
C TYR A 88 5.33 0.72 1.32
N GLN A 89 4.69 0.15 2.35
CA GLN A 89 5.11 -1.14 2.92
C GLN A 89 5.00 -2.28 1.91
N SER A 90 3.97 -2.29 1.05
CA SER A 90 3.83 -3.27 -0.02
C SER A 90 4.93 -3.16 -1.08
N VAL A 91 5.38 -1.93 -1.38
CA VAL A 91 6.51 -1.67 -2.28
C VAL A 91 7.81 -2.15 -1.63
N ALA A 92 8.05 -1.79 -0.36
CA ALA A 92 9.23 -2.20 0.41
C ALA A 92 9.39 -3.71 0.47
N ALA A 93 8.30 -4.42 0.81
CA ALA A 93 8.29 -5.87 0.87
C ALA A 93 8.60 -6.51 -0.49
N GLN A 94 8.05 -5.99 -1.60
CA GLN A 94 8.34 -6.53 -2.92
C GLN A 94 9.80 -6.30 -3.34
N LEU A 95 10.34 -5.09 -3.13
CA LEU A 95 11.72 -4.78 -3.51
C LEU A 95 12.74 -5.58 -2.68
N TYR A 96 12.45 -5.79 -1.40
CA TYR A 96 13.22 -6.69 -0.55
C TYR A 96 13.17 -8.14 -1.05
N ALA A 97 11.98 -8.64 -1.38
CA ALA A 97 11.80 -10.01 -1.88
C ALA A 97 12.48 -10.26 -3.23
N TYR A 98 12.76 -9.21 -4.01
CA TYR A 98 13.49 -9.29 -5.29
C TYR A 98 14.98 -8.96 -5.16
N ASP A 99 15.50 -8.88 -3.93
CA ASP A 99 16.90 -8.52 -3.63
C ASP A 99 17.34 -7.16 -4.21
N LEU A 100 16.40 -6.26 -4.49
CA LEU A 100 16.67 -4.93 -5.05
C LEU A 100 16.98 -3.89 -3.96
N GLU A 101 16.46 -4.10 -2.75
CA GLU A 101 16.60 -3.22 -1.58
C GLU A 101 16.88 -4.04 -0.33
N ARG A 102 17.71 -3.52 0.58
CA ARG A 102 17.76 -3.97 1.98
C ARG A 102 16.77 -3.15 2.81
N LEU A 103 16.22 -3.73 3.88
CA LEU A 103 15.32 -3.02 4.80
C LEU A 103 16.07 -2.52 6.04
N CYS A 104 15.77 -1.30 6.49
CA CYS A 104 16.34 -0.70 7.71
C CYS A 104 15.30 0.00 8.60
#